data_AF-A0A917DN98-F1
#
_entry.id   AF-A0A917DN98-F1
#
_cell.length_a   1.000
_cell.length_b   1.000
_cell.length_c   1.000
_cell.angle_alpha   90.00
_cell.angle_beta   90.00
_cell.angle_gamma   90.00
#
_symmetry.space_group_name_H-M   'P 1'
#
loop_
_entity.id
_entity.type
_entity.pdbx_description
1 polymer ?
#
loop_
_entity_poly.entity_id
_entity_poly.type
_entity_poly.pdbx_seq_one_letter_code
_entity_poly.pdbx_strand_id
1 'polypeptide(L)'
;MNPNDVPSKHELARLLIEKKHYKEAREWLMPLQDQLEHSAEFWDDLGTCLVHLDEPEAGEAAIGNALSINPRVKYGTPYLRLAALYAKKNPEAAIRHLDSFRTIQSSSCEAYYRLALLYDEMDRKREAEQALQECKGIYRSLPRYKKRQERKWAILAAMKKIKS
;
A
#
# COMPACT_ATOMS: atom_id res chain seq x y z
N MET A 1 27.44 18.84 2.66
CA MET A 1 26.48 18.05 1.85
C MET A 1 26.47 18.64 0.45
N ASN A 2 26.59 17.82 -0.59
CA ASN A 2 26.61 18.29 -1.97
C ASN A 2 25.18 18.62 -2.44
N PRO A 3 24.85 19.87 -2.81
CA PRO A 3 23.50 20.28 -3.24
C PRO A 3 22.99 19.57 -4.50
N ASN A 4 23.84 18.79 -5.19
CA ASN A 4 23.50 18.03 -6.39
C ASN A 4 23.42 16.51 -6.17
N ASP A 5 23.43 16.04 -4.93
CA ASP A 5 23.35 14.60 -4.65
C ASP A 5 21.91 14.07 -4.77
N VAL A 6 21.64 13.37 -5.86
CA VAL A 6 20.32 12.81 -6.23
C VAL A 6 19.81 11.83 -5.18
N PRO A 7 20.60 10.83 -4.72
CA PRO A 7 20.24 9.99 -3.58
C PRO A 7 19.79 10.76 -2.34
N SER A 8 20.54 11.79 -1.93
CA SER A 8 20.20 12.59 -0.74
C SER A 8 18.88 13.35 -0.89
N LYS A 9 18.61 13.92 -2.07
CA LYS A 9 17.34 14.61 -2.34
C LYS A 9 16.15 13.65 -2.35
N HIS A 10 16.33 12.48 -2.95
CA HIS A 10 15.29 11.45 -2.96
C HIS A 10 15.01 10.95 -1.53
N GLU A 11 16.05 10.72 -0.73
CA GLU A 11 15.91 10.35 0.68
C GLU A 11 15.17 11.41 1.49
N LEU A 12 15.49 12.69 1.29
CA LEU A 12 14.78 13.79 1.91
C LEU A 12 13.28 13.76 1.57
N ALA A 13 12.93 13.53 0.30
CA ALA A 13 11.54 13.40 -0.11
C ALA A 13 10.84 12.23 0.61
N ARG A 14 11.52 11.07 0.79
CA ARG A 14 10.97 9.94 1.54
C ARG A 14 10.69 10.28 2.99
N LEU A 15 11.62 10.97 3.66
CA LEU A 15 11.41 11.45 5.04
C LEU A 15 10.24 12.43 5.14
N LEU A 16 10.03 13.27 4.13
CA LEU A 16 8.87 14.17 4.05
C LEU A 16 7.56 13.38 3.86
N ILE A 17 7.55 12.34 3.03
CA ILE A 17 6.40 11.43 2.86
C ILE A 17 6.03 10.74 4.18
N GLU A 18 7.03 10.24 4.92
CA GLU A 18 6.80 9.63 6.24
C GLU A 18 6.17 10.61 7.24
N LYS A 19 6.57 11.88 7.16
CA LYS A 19 5.97 12.99 7.93
C LYS A 19 4.64 13.50 7.37
N LYS A 20 4.17 12.94 6.25
CA LYS A 20 2.96 13.35 5.52
C LYS A 20 3.03 14.75 4.89
N HIS A 21 4.23 15.27 4.68
CA HIS A 21 4.47 16.54 4.00
C HIS A 21 4.52 16.31 2.48
N TYR A 22 3.40 15.82 1.91
CA TYR A 22 3.34 15.35 0.53
C TYR A 22 3.64 16.43 -0.51
N LYS A 23 3.23 17.68 -0.23
CA LYS A 23 3.49 18.81 -1.12
C LYS A 23 4.99 19.09 -1.24
N GLU A 24 5.67 19.24 -0.10
CA GLU A 24 7.12 19.46 -0.06
C GLU A 24 7.87 18.26 -0.67
N ALA A 25 7.45 17.03 -0.36
CA ALA A 25 8.04 15.84 -0.95
C ALA A 25 7.96 15.85 -2.49
N ARG A 26 6.81 16.21 -3.06
CA ARG A 26 6.64 16.34 -4.51
C ARG A 26 7.59 17.40 -5.09
N GLU A 27 7.73 18.55 -4.45
CA GLU A 27 8.65 19.61 -4.88
C GLU A 27 10.11 19.14 -4.94
N TRP A 28 10.51 18.25 -4.02
CA TRP A 28 11.83 17.62 -4.04
C TRP A 28 11.97 16.51 -5.09
N LEU A 29 10.88 15.79 -5.40
CA LEU A 29 10.88 14.68 -6.37
C LEU A 29 10.88 15.17 -7.81
N MET A 30 10.07 16.18 -8.16
CA MET A 30 9.87 16.60 -9.56
C MET A 30 11.18 16.87 -10.32
N PRO A 31 12.19 17.58 -9.76
CA PRO A 31 13.45 17.82 -10.47
C PRO A 31 14.29 16.57 -10.71
N LEU A 32 14.00 15.46 -10.03
CA LEU A 32 14.74 14.21 -10.12
C LEU A 32 14.16 13.24 -11.16
N GLN A 33 12.99 13.57 -11.74
CA GLN A 33 12.23 12.65 -12.58
C GLN A 33 13.04 12.08 -13.74
N ASP A 34 13.72 12.91 -14.51
CA ASP A 34 14.52 12.46 -15.67
C ASP A 34 15.70 11.57 -15.23
N GLN A 35 16.30 11.87 -14.08
CA GLN A 35 17.46 11.13 -13.56
C GLN A 35 17.06 9.81 -12.90
N LEU A 36 15.82 9.71 -12.45
CA LEU A 36 15.27 8.55 -11.73
C LEU A 36 14.12 7.89 -12.50
N GLU A 37 14.04 8.08 -13.82
CA GLU A 37 12.96 7.56 -14.67
C GLU A 37 12.86 6.02 -14.64
N HIS A 38 13.96 5.33 -14.34
CA HIS A 38 14.01 3.87 -14.18
C HIS A 38 14.00 3.39 -12.73
N SER A 39 13.79 4.30 -11.77
CA SER A 39 13.71 3.96 -10.35
C SER A 39 12.27 3.67 -9.94
N ALA A 40 11.97 2.41 -9.64
CA ALA A 40 10.66 2.03 -9.12
C ALA A 40 10.32 2.76 -7.80
N GLU A 41 11.32 2.98 -6.93
CA GLU A 41 11.08 3.68 -5.66
C GLU A 41 10.66 5.13 -5.88
N PHE A 42 11.31 5.83 -6.82
CA PHE A 42 10.97 7.19 -7.19
C PHE A 42 9.52 7.30 -7.66
N TRP A 43 9.11 6.44 -8.60
CA TRP A 43 7.76 6.45 -9.13
C TRP A 43 6.70 6.14 -8.07
N ASP A 44 7.01 5.25 -7.12
CA ASP A 44 6.11 4.97 -6.01
C ASP A 44 6.03 6.12 -5.00
N ASP A 45 7.15 6.81 -4.72
CA ASP A 45 7.17 7.99 -3.85
C ASP A 45 6.40 9.16 -4.48
N LEU A 46 6.60 9.42 -5.77
CA LEU A 46 5.85 10.42 -6.51
C LEU A 46 4.36 10.08 -6.54
N GLY A 47 4.02 8.84 -6.88
CA GLY A 47 2.63 8.38 -6.91
C GLY A 47 1.94 8.47 -5.55
N THR A 48 2.67 8.16 -4.48
CA THR A 48 2.18 8.36 -3.10
C THR A 48 1.86 9.82 -2.83
N CYS A 49 2.75 10.75 -3.21
CA CYS A 49 2.50 12.18 -3.05
C CYS A 49 1.24 12.62 -3.81
N LEU A 50 1.12 12.23 -5.08
CA LEU A 50 -0.01 12.62 -5.94
C LEU A 50 -1.36 12.11 -5.41
N VAL A 51 -1.42 10.85 -4.96
CA VAL A 51 -2.63 10.30 -4.32
C VAL A 51 -3.07 11.14 -3.11
N HIS A 52 -2.12 11.59 -2.30
CA HIS A 52 -2.42 12.39 -1.11
C HIS A 52 -2.68 13.88 -1.40
N LEU A 53 -2.38 14.35 -2.61
CA LEU A 53 -2.60 15.72 -3.05
C LEU A 53 -3.86 15.88 -3.91
N ASP A 54 -4.79 14.92 -3.81
CA ASP A 54 -6.06 14.90 -4.56
C ASP A 54 -5.85 14.80 -6.09
N GLU A 55 -4.76 14.16 -6.52
CA GLU A 55 -4.45 13.81 -7.91
C GLU A 55 -4.38 12.29 -8.10
N PRO A 56 -5.46 11.53 -7.80
CA PRO A 56 -5.40 10.07 -7.70
C PRO A 56 -5.14 9.38 -9.05
N GLU A 57 -5.59 9.93 -10.17
CA GLU A 57 -5.34 9.35 -11.50
C GLU A 57 -3.86 9.43 -11.89
N ALA A 58 -3.21 10.57 -11.64
CA ALA A 58 -1.77 10.72 -11.85
C ALA A 58 -0.96 9.86 -10.88
N GLY A 59 -1.42 9.78 -9.62
CA GLY A 59 -0.81 8.93 -8.61
C GLY A 59 -0.90 7.45 -8.94
N GLU A 60 -2.04 7.00 -9.46
CA GLU A 60 -2.23 5.64 -9.95
C GLU A 60 -1.28 5.31 -11.09
N ALA A 61 -1.16 6.19 -12.10
CA ALA A 61 -0.25 6.00 -13.22
C ALA A 61 1.22 5.88 -12.77
N ALA A 62 1.65 6.75 -11.84
CA ALA A 62 2.99 6.71 -11.26
C ALA A 62 3.24 5.41 -10.49
N ILE A 63 2.28 4.98 -9.65
CA ILE A 63 2.37 3.69 -8.93
C ILE A 63 2.40 2.51 -9.93
N GLY A 64 1.61 2.57 -10.99
CA GLY A 64 1.61 1.58 -12.07
C GLY A 64 2.99 1.47 -12.74
N ASN A 65 3.65 2.61 -12.99
CA ASN A 65 5.01 2.63 -13.52
C ASN A 65 6.03 2.05 -12.53
N ALA A 66 5.89 2.34 -11.23
CA ALA A 66 6.75 1.73 -10.22
C ALA A 66 6.67 0.19 -10.24
N LEU A 67 5.45 -0.34 -10.36
CA LEU A 67 5.19 -1.78 -10.38
C LEU A 67 5.61 -2.44 -11.70
N SER A 68 5.60 -1.72 -12.82
CA SER A 68 6.10 -2.25 -14.10
C SER A 68 7.62 -2.42 -14.09
N ILE A 69 8.33 -1.49 -13.42
CA ILE A 69 9.79 -1.56 -13.22
C ILE A 69 10.16 -2.64 -12.21
N ASN A 70 9.48 -2.68 -11.06
CA ASN A 70 9.71 -3.68 -10.03
C ASN A 70 8.39 -4.04 -9.30
N PRO A 71 7.80 -5.20 -9.58
CA PRO A 71 6.57 -5.66 -8.92
C PRO A 71 6.69 -5.81 -7.40
N ARG A 72 7.92 -5.95 -6.87
CA ARG A 72 8.18 -6.13 -5.42
C ARG A 72 8.67 -4.86 -4.74
N VAL A 73 8.62 -3.70 -5.42
CA VAL A 73 9.07 -2.41 -4.87
C VAL A 73 8.40 -2.12 -3.54
N LYS A 74 9.19 -1.64 -2.56
CA LYS A 74 8.78 -1.40 -1.17
C LYS A 74 7.96 -2.54 -0.58
N TYR A 75 8.41 -3.77 -0.82
CA TYR A 75 7.79 -5.00 -0.32
C TYR A 75 6.31 -5.16 -0.70
N GLY A 76 5.91 -4.60 -1.85
CA GLY A 76 4.54 -4.69 -2.37
C GLY A 76 3.57 -3.64 -1.81
N THR A 77 4.04 -2.71 -0.97
CA THR A 77 3.21 -1.60 -0.45
C THR A 77 2.44 -0.81 -1.53
N PRO A 78 2.94 -0.58 -2.76
CA PRO A 78 2.13 0.09 -3.79
C PRO A 78 0.81 -0.63 -4.12
N TYR A 79 0.76 -1.96 -4.03
CA TYR A 79 -0.49 -2.69 -4.21
C TYR A 79 -1.54 -2.37 -3.13
N LEU A 80 -1.12 -2.09 -1.88
CA LEU A 80 -2.06 -1.64 -0.84
C LEU A 80 -2.65 -0.25 -1.16
N ARG A 81 -1.84 0.65 -1.74
CA ARG A 81 -2.30 1.97 -2.19
C ARG A 81 -3.29 1.85 -3.35
N LEU A 82 -2.96 1.06 -4.37
CA LEU A 82 -3.89 0.79 -5.47
C LEU A 82 -5.19 0.15 -4.98
N ALA A 83 -5.11 -0.84 -4.08
CA ALA A 83 -6.30 -1.44 -3.49
C ALA A 83 -7.19 -0.40 -2.79
N ALA A 84 -6.59 0.56 -2.07
CA ALA A 84 -7.33 1.63 -1.41
C ALA A 84 -7.99 2.60 -2.41
N LEU A 85 -7.32 2.95 -3.51
CA LEU A 85 -7.88 3.78 -4.59
C LEU A 85 -9.09 3.11 -5.25
N TYR A 86 -9.00 1.80 -5.47
CA TYR A 86 -10.03 1.03 -6.16
C TYR A 86 -11.17 0.56 -5.27
N ALA A 87 -11.01 0.51 -3.94
CA ALA A 87 -11.96 -0.09 -3.02
C ALA A 87 -13.43 0.33 -3.24
N LYS A 88 -13.68 1.61 -3.51
CA LYS A 88 -15.04 2.14 -3.75
C LYS A 88 -15.46 2.14 -5.22
N LYS A 89 -14.49 2.29 -6.14
CA LYS A 89 -14.74 2.45 -7.58
C LYS A 89 -14.91 1.10 -8.28
N ASN A 90 -14.10 0.11 -7.89
CA ASN A 90 -14.05 -1.24 -8.44
C ASN A 90 -13.48 -2.21 -7.37
N PRO A 91 -14.34 -2.73 -6.47
CA PRO A 91 -13.93 -3.64 -5.40
C PRO A 91 -13.15 -4.86 -5.89
N GLU A 92 -13.49 -5.40 -7.07
CA GLU A 92 -12.81 -6.53 -7.68
C GLU A 92 -11.36 -6.20 -8.07
N ALA A 93 -11.11 -4.99 -8.59
CA ALA A 93 -9.75 -4.52 -8.85
C ALA A 93 -8.95 -4.38 -7.54
N ALA A 94 -9.59 -3.86 -6.49
CA ALA A 94 -8.97 -3.77 -5.18
C ALA A 94 -8.58 -5.14 -4.62
N ILE A 95 -9.44 -6.15 -4.76
CA ILE A 95 -9.15 -7.54 -4.40
C ILE A 95 -7.92 -8.06 -5.17
N ARG A 96 -7.85 -7.86 -6.49
CA ARG A 96 -6.69 -8.30 -7.30
C ARG A 96 -5.37 -7.68 -6.84
N HIS A 97 -5.38 -6.40 -6.45
CA HIS A 97 -4.20 -5.75 -5.89
C HIS A 97 -3.83 -6.32 -4.51
N LEU A 98 -4.81 -6.58 -3.63
CA LEU A 98 -4.56 -7.23 -2.35
C LEU A 98 -4.02 -8.66 -2.51
N ASP A 99 -4.48 -9.41 -3.51
CA ASP A 99 -3.94 -10.72 -3.83
C ASP A 99 -2.50 -10.64 -4.31
N SER A 100 -2.19 -9.67 -5.19
CA SER A 100 -0.81 -9.40 -5.60
C SER A 100 0.08 -9.06 -4.40
N PHE A 101 -0.41 -8.22 -3.48
CA PHE A 101 0.30 -7.92 -2.24
C PHE A 101 0.55 -9.16 -1.38
N ARG A 102 -0.44 -10.06 -1.25
CA ARG A 102 -0.32 -11.31 -0.48
C ARG A 102 0.69 -12.29 -1.08
N THR A 103 0.93 -12.26 -2.38
CA THR A 103 2.01 -13.07 -2.98
C THR A 103 3.40 -12.62 -2.52
N ILE A 104 3.54 -11.35 -2.13
CA ILE A 104 4.78 -10.76 -1.62
C ILE A 104 4.85 -10.84 -0.10
N GLN A 105 3.73 -10.53 0.57
CA GLN A 105 3.56 -10.49 2.02
C GLN A 105 2.47 -11.46 2.47
N SER A 106 2.77 -12.76 2.38
CA SER A 106 1.83 -13.84 2.70
C SER A 106 1.38 -13.88 4.16
N SER A 107 2.08 -13.18 5.05
CA SER A 107 1.81 -13.11 6.49
C SER A 107 1.27 -11.75 6.97
N SER A 108 0.66 -10.98 6.07
CA SER A 108 0.08 -9.66 6.39
C SER A 108 -1.37 -9.79 6.89
N CYS A 109 -1.63 -9.45 8.15
CA CYS A 109 -2.98 -9.35 8.69
C CYS A 109 -3.75 -8.19 8.04
N GLU A 110 -3.06 -7.10 7.68
CA GLU A 110 -3.64 -5.99 6.95
C GLU A 110 -4.36 -6.44 5.67
N ALA A 111 -3.70 -7.26 4.86
CA ALA A 111 -4.23 -7.71 3.58
C ALA A 111 -5.54 -8.49 3.75
N TYR A 112 -5.55 -9.45 4.67
CA TYR A 112 -6.73 -10.27 4.95
C TYR A 112 -7.87 -9.47 5.57
N TYR A 113 -7.56 -8.51 6.46
CA TYR A 113 -8.58 -7.62 7.00
C TYR A 113 -9.22 -6.76 5.91
N ARG A 114 -8.42 -6.17 5.00
CA ARG A 114 -8.94 -5.37 3.89
C ARG A 114 -9.76 -6.21 2.90
N LEU A 115 -9.34 -7.44 2.61
CA LEU A 115 -10.12 -8.40 1.82
C LEU A 115 -11.47 -8.68 2.47
N ALA A 116 -11.50 -8.93 3.78
CA ALA A 116 -12.75 -9.16 4.50
C ALA A 116 -13.72 -7.97 4.40
N LEU A 117 -13.20 -6.73 4.44
CA LEU A 117 -14.03 -5.54 4.25
C LEU A 117 -14.62 -5.47 2.84
N LEU A 118 -13.81 -5.72 1.81
CA LEU A 118 -14.28 -5.69 0.42
C LEU A 118 -15.31 -6.78 0.16
N TYR A 119 -15.06 -8.01 0.64
CA TYR A 119 -16.04 -9.10 0.50
C TYR A 119 -17.36 -8.80 1.23
N ASP A 120 -17.31 -8.23 2.44
CA ASP A 120 -18.50 -7.81 3.17
C ASP A 120 -19.26 -6.67 2.46
N GLU A 121 -18.56 -5.73 1.84
CA GLU A 121 -19.17 -4.67 1.03
C GLU A 121 -19.86 -5.21 -0.24
N MET A 122 -19.36 -6.31 -0.78
CA MET A 122 -19.91 -7.00 -1.95
C MET A 122 -20.96 -8.08 -1.60
N ASP A 123 -21.41 -8.17 -0.34
CA ASP A 123 -22.33 -9.21 0.18
C ASP A 123 -21.79 -10.65 0.05
N ARG A 124 -20.47 -10.81 -0.11
CA ARG A 124 -19.74 -12.08 -0.20
C ARG A 124 -19.35 -12.57 1.19
N LYS A 125 -20.37 -12.88 2.00
CA LYS A 125 -20.23 -13.16 3.44
C LYS A 125 -19.27 -14.31 3.76
N ARG A 126 -19.35 -15.40 2.98
CA ARG A 126 -18.48 -16.58 3.20
C ARG A 126 -17.01 -16.24 3.01
N GLU A 127 -16.67 -15.52 1.94
CA GLU A 127 -15.30 -15.08 1.69
C GLU A 127 -14.81 -14.07 2.72
N ALA A 128 -15.70 -13.19 3.19
CA ALA A 128 -15.39 -12.24 4.24
C ALA A 128 -15.05 -12.95 5.57
N GLU A 129 -15.85 -13.93 5.99
CA GLU A 129 -15.59 -14.76 7.16
C GLU A 129 -14.29 -15.55 7.03
N GLN A 130 -14.06 -16.16 5.87
CA GLN A 130 -12.83 -16.90 5.60
C GLN A 130 -11.61 -15.98 5.73
N ALA A 131 -11.64 -14.79 5.14
CA ALA A 131 -10.54 -13.82 5.24
C ALA A 131 -10.25 -13.40 6.70
N LEU A 132 -11.29 -13.23 7.54
CA LEU A 132 -11.11 -12.96 8.97
C LEU A 132 -10.49 -14.14 9.72
N GLN A 133 -10.88 -15.38 9.41
CA GLN A 133 -10.27 -16.57 10.01
C GLN A 133 -8.79 -16.70 9.62
N GLU A 134 -8.45 -16.47 8.36
CA GLU A 134 -7.07 -16.47 7.89
C GLU A 134 -6.24 -15.38 8.60
N CYS A 135 -6.79 -14.16 8.73
CA CYS A 135 -6.14 -13.08 9.48
C CYS A 135 -5.81 -13.51 10.93
N LYS A 136 -6.74 -14.19 11.61
CA LYS A 136 -6.57 -14.70 12.96
C LYS A 136 -5.54 -15.83 13.03
N GLY A 137 -5.55 -16.73 12.06
CA GLY A 137 -4.58 -17.83 11.94
C GLY A 137 -3.16 -17.32 11.77
N ILE A 138 -2.96 -16.40 10.82
CA ILE A 138 -1.68 -15.72 10.57
C ILE A 138 -1.21 -15.00 11.82
N TYR A 139 -2.06 -14.16 12.42
CA TYR A 139 -1.65 -13.40 13.60
C TYR A 139 -1.15 -14.29 14.74
N ARG A 140 -1.77 -15.46 14.94
CA ARG A 140 -1.35 -16.43 15.97
C ARG A 140 0.04 -17.00 15.70
N SER A 141 0.36 -17.30 14.44
CA SER A 141 1.65 -17.89 14.03
C SER A 141 2.80 -16.87 13.92
N LEU A 142 2.51 -15.58 13.91
CA LEU A 142 3.54 -14.54 13.80
C LEU A 142 4.54 -14.53 14.98
N PRO A 143 5.84 -14.27 14.71
CA PRO A 143 6.83 -13.99 15.75
C PRO A 143 6.53 -12.65 16.45
N ARG A 144 7.07 -12.45 17.66
CA ARG A 144 6.75 -11.28 18.52
C ARG A 144 6.92 -9.93 17.83
N TYR A 145 7.99 -9.75 17.05
CA TYR A 145 8.25 -8.48 16.36
C TYR A 145 7.21 -8.17 15.27
N LYS A 146 6.81 -9.17 14.47
CA LYS A 146 5.72 -9.01 13.47
C LYS A 146 4.36 -8.83 14.13
N LYS A 147 4.09 -9.55 15.23
CA LYS A 147 2.85 -9.34 16.01
C LYS A 147 2.68 -7.88 16.41
N ARG A 148 3.75 -7.19 16.80
CA ARG A 148 3.68 -5.75 17.15
C ARG A 148 3.23 -4.89 15.96
N GLN A 149 3.72 -5.19 14.76
CA GLN A 149 3.38 -4.45 13.53
C GLN A 149 1.94 -4.73 13.09
N GLU A 150 1.52 -6.00 13.12
CA GLU A 150 0.22 -6.46 12.61
C GLU A 150 -0.92 -6.36 13.65
N ARG A 151 -0.60 -6.06 14.93
CA ARG A 151 -1.57 -6.06 16.04
C ARG A 151 -2.80 -5.21 15.78
N LYS A 152 -2.61 -4.02 15.19
CA LYS A 152 -3.71 -3.11 14.87
C LYS A 152 -4.73 -3.82 13.98
N TRP A 153 -4.27 -4.45 12.91
CA TRP A 153 -5.11 -5.15 11.95
C TRP A 153 -5.78 -6.39 12.54
N ALA A 154 -5.05 -7.15 13.35
CA ALA A 154 -5.62 -8.31 14.04
C ALA A 154 -6.75 -7.91 15.01
N ILE A 155 -6.62 -6.79 15.73
CA ILE A 155 -7.68 -6.27 16.61
C ILE A 155 -8.89 -5.83 15.79
N LEU A 156 -8.68 -5.07 14.71
CA LEU A 156 -9.76 -4.63 13.82
C LEU A 156 -10.50 -5.83 13.20
N ALA A 157 -9.77 -6.86 12.77
CA ALA A 157 -10.35 -8.10 12.27
C ALA A 157 -11.17 -8.85 13.35
N ALA A 158 -10.68 -8.91 14.58
CA ALA A 158 -11.39 -9.55 15.69
C ALA A 158 -12.69 -8.81 16.08
N MET A 159 -12.74 -7.50 15.90
CA MET A 159 -13.92 -6.67 16.19
C MET A 159 -14.92 -6.62 15.02
N LYS A 160 -14.48 -6.98 13.80
CA LYS A 160 -15.31 -6.92 12.60
C LYS A 160 -16.42 -7.96 12.67
N LYS A 161 -17.66 -7.48 12.59
CA LYS A 161 -18.87 -8.28 12.34
C LYS A 161 -19.24 -8.15 10.86
N ILE A 162 -19.52 -9.28 10.21
CA ILE A 162 -20.05 -9.35 8.85
C ILE A 162 -21.52 -8.92 8.89
N LYS A 163 -21.96 -8.16 7.89
CA LYS A 163 -23.36 -7.68 7.83
C LYS A 163 -24.30 -8.87 7.71
N SER A 164 -25.39 -8.84 8.50
CA SER A 164 -26.44 -9.86 8.48
C SER A 164 -27.28 -9.78 7.21
#